data_AF-A0A0G4N5P9-F1
#
_entry.id   AF-A0A0G4N5P9-F1
#
_cell.length_a   1.000
_cell.length_b   1.000
_cell.length_c   1.000
_cell.angle_alpha   90.00
_cell.angle_beta   90.00
_cell.angle_gamma   90.00
#
_symmetry.space_group_name_H-M   'P 1'
#
loop_
_entity.id
_entity.type
_entity.pdbx_description
1 polymer ?
#
loop_
_entity_poly.entity_id
_entity_poly.type
_entity_poly.pdbx_seq_one_letter_code
_entity_poly.pdbx_strand_id
1 'polypeptide(L)'
;MLLELGGVKLRLLGLGGAVVMHKLFDNGEGRTTIAGGQGTMWTTLLQMGELVDTAHRVYDPTETRVFVTHASPAREGILNQLSVTLKADFSISAGLHFRYGSSYNEFSVNPTLDHYRGKLAASKASFNDVWETVKSEVEPAISQNEAQQNLLKNALAIVEKMPSTAAAHLRSARLASPSTSTPRLTLSARAASSLSQKPNANHVSFPGAVKSA
;
A
#
# COMPACT_ATOMS: atom_id res chain seq x y z
N MET A 1 -13.23 -12.45 4.51
CA MET A 1 -14.14 -13.23 5.39
C MET A 1 -15.44 -12.45 5.57
N LEU A 2 -16.61 -13.12 5.56
CA LEU A 2 -17.89 -12.50 5.92
C LEU A 2 -18.25 -12.91 7.36
N LEU A 3 -18.63 -11.96 8.19
CA LEU A 3 -19.16 -12.18 9.54
C LEU A 3 -20.59 -11.63 9.60
N GLU A 4 -21.54 -12.44 10.03
CA GLU A 4 -22.92 -12.02 10.27
C GLU A 4 -23.18 -12.01 11.78
N LEU A 5 -23.42 -10.82 12.33
CA LEU A 5 -23.55 -10.62 13.78
C LEU A 5 -24.71 -9.66 14.05
N GLY A 6 -25.76 -10.12 14.73
CA GLY A 6 -26.89 -9.27 15.12
C GLY A 6 -27.60 -8.58 13.94
N GLY A 7 -27.63 -9.20 12.76
CA GLY A 7 -28.19 -8.62 11.53
C GLY A 7 -27.25 -7.72 10.74
N VAL A 8 -26.01 -7.52 11.20
CA VAL A 8 -24.97 -6.77 10.47
C VAL A 8 -24.05 -7.73 9.72
N LYS A 9 -23.79 -7.43 8.45
CA LYS A 9 -22.84 -8.16 7.61
C LYS A 9 -21.52 -7.41 7.51
N LEU A 10 -20.46 -7.96 8.10
CA LEU A 10 -19.11 -7.39 8.08
C LEU A 10 -18.19 -8.20 7.14
N ARG A 11 -17.73 -7.56 6.08
CA ARG A 11 -16.75 -8.12 5.14
C ARG A 11 -15.35 -7.68 5.54
N LEU A 12 -14.57 -8.60 6.10
CA LEU A 12 -13.15 -8.36 6.41
C LEU A 12 -12.27 -8.66 5.20
N LEU A 13 -11.52 -7.65 4.77
CA LEU A 13 -10.53 -7.70 3.70
C LEU A 13 -9.16 -7.49 4.33
N GLY A 14 -8.30 -8.52 4.32
CA GLY A 14 -7.06 -8.54 5.09
C GLY A 14 -5.82 -8.38 4.21
N LEU A 15 -4.88 -7.51 4.61
CA LEU A 15 -3.55 -7.42 4.02
C LEU A 15 -2.47 -7.30 5.12
N GLY A 16 -1.74 -8.39 5.33
CA GLY A 16 -0.70 -8.47 6.36
C GLY A 16 0.68 -8.06 5.87
N GLY A 17 1.57 -7.76 6.82
CA GLY A 17 2.97 -7.45 6.59
C GLY A 17 3.32 -5.96 6.54
N ALA A 18 4.61 -5.67 6.61
CA ALA A 18 5.12 -4.32 6.36
C ALA A 18 4.96 -3.95 4.87
N VAL A 19 4.71 -2.67 4.60
CA VAL A 19 4.79 -2.13 3.24
C VAL A 19 6.19 -1.56 3.07
N VAL A 20 6.98 -2.20 2.20
CA VAL A 20 8.37 -1.81 1.91
C VAL A 20 8.52 -1.74 0.40
N MET A 21 8.70 -0.52 -0.12
CA MET A 21 8.57 -0.25 -1.56
C MET A 21 9.47 -1.16 -2.43
N HIS A 22 10.74 -1.35 -2.05
CA HIS A 22 11.69 -2.19 -2.78
C HIS A 22 11.47 -3.71 -2.60
N LYS A 23 10.53 -4.12 -1.72
CA LYS A 23 10.16 -5.53 -1.51
C LYS A 23 8.79 -5.89 -2.11
N LEU A 24 8.12 -4.96 -2.78
CA LEU A 24 6.80 -5.22 -3.38
C LEU A 24 6.83 -6.33 -4.44
N PHE A 25 8.00 -6.57 -5.04
CA PHE A 25 8.20 -7.60 -6.07
C PHE A 25 9.04 -8.78 -5.56
N ASP A 26 9.24 -8.89 -4.24
CA ASP A 26 10.03 -9.93 -3.59
C ASP A 26 9.12 -10.80 -2.72
N ASN A 27 9.04 -12.11 -2.95
CA ASN A 27 8.40 -13.04 -2.02
C ASN A 27 9.34 -13.51 -0.89
N GLY A 28 10.64 -13.22 -1.00
CA GLY A 28 11.68 -13.60 -0.04
C GLY A 28 11.90 -15.11 0.06
N GLU A 29 11.84 -15.62 1.29
CA GLU A 29 11.84 -17.04 1.65
C GLU A 29 10.41 -17.61 1.74
N GLY A 30 9.38 -16.78 1.51
CA GLY A 30 7.98 -17.16 1.52
C GLY A 30 7.69 -18.25 0.49
N ARG A 31 7.19 -19.40 0.94
CA ARG A 31 6.82 -20.53 0.07
C ARG A 31 5.32 -20.63 -0.23
N THR A 32 4.50 -19.80 0.43
CA THR A 32 3.03 -19.84 0.33
C THR A 32 2.47 -18.42 0.23
N THR A 33 1.32 -18.14 0.85
CA THR A 33 0.62 -16.85 0.81
C THR A 33 1.29 -15.76 1.65
N ILE A 34 2.42 -16.03 2.29
CA ILE A 34 3.13 -15.09 3.16
C ILE A 34 4.51 -14.80 2.58
N ALA A 35 4.71 -13.57 2.12
CA ALA A 35 6.04 -13.07 1.77
C ALA A 35 6.80 -12.64 3.02
N GLY A 36 8.08 -12.96 3.05
CA GLY A 36 8.89 -12.75 4.24
C GLY A 36 10.22 -13.45 4.19
N GLY A 37 11.03 -13.22 5.20
CA GLY A 37 12.32 -13.85 5.41
C GLY A 37 12.96 -13.34 6.69
N GLN A 38 13.79 -14.16 7.32
CA GLN A 38 14.55 -13.78 8.52
C GLN A 38 13.66 -13.20 9.64
N GLY A 39 12.51 -13.84 9.88
CA GLY A 39 11.56 -13.43 10.94
C GLY A 39 10.75 -12.16 10.64
N THR A 40 10.87 -11.60 9.43
CA THR A 40 10.12 -10.41 9.00
C THR A 40 9.14 -10.78 7.89
N MET A 41 7.92 -10.25 7.95
CA MET A 41 6.92 -10.38 6.89
C MET A 41 6.65 -9.04 6.21
N TRP A 42 6.40 -9.07 4.90
CA TRP A 42 6.02 -7.89 4.13
C TRP A 42 4.92 -8.22 3.14
N THR A 43 4.33 -7.18 2.58
CA THR A 43 3.32 -7.29 1.54
C THR A 43 3.96 -7.22 0.16
N THR A 44 3.46 -8.03 -0.78
CA THR A 44 3.83 -7.99 -2.19
C THR A 44 2.70 -7.44 -3.06
N LEU A 45 3.06 -7.03 -4.27
CA LEU A 45 2.14 -6.50 -5.26
C LEU A 45 1.15 -7.57 -5.74
N LEU A 46 1.58 -8.84 -5.84
CA LEU A 46 0.69 -9.95 -6.17
C LEU A 46 -0.37 -10.17 -5.08
N GLN A 47 -0.01 -10.06 -3.79
CA GLN A 47 -0.99 -10.15 -2.69
C GLN A 47 -2.00 -9.00 -2.73
N MET A 48 -1.57 -7.78 -3.10
CA MET A 48 -2.50 -6.67 -3.33
C MET A 48 -3.46 -6.96 -4.49
N GLY A 49 -2.94 -7.52 -5.60
CA GLY A 49 -3.73 -7.93 -6.75
C GLY A 49 -4.78 -9.00 -6.42
N GLU A 50 -4.40 -10.00 -5.62
CA GLU A 50 -5.29 -11.07 -5.17
C GLU A 50 -6.39 -10.53 -4.27
N LEU A 51 -6.05 -9.59 -3.39
CA LEU A 51 -7.03 -8.94 -2.53
C LEU A 51 -8.03 -8.12 -3.34
N VAL A 52 -7.59 -7.38 -4.37
CA VAL A 52 -8.47 -6.64 -5.28
C VAL A 52 -9.41 -7.58 -6.04
N ASP A 53 -8.87 -8.66 -6.60
CA ASP A 53 -9.66 -9.66 -7.32
C ASP A 53 -10.76 -10.25 -6.44
N THR A 54 -10.36 -10.72 -5.25
CA THR A 54 -11.29 -11.27 -4.25
C THR A 54 -12.33 -10.25 -3.84
N ALA A 55 -11.92 -9.01 -3.57
CA ALA A 55 -12.79 -7.93 -3.13
C ALA A 55 -13.85 -7.57 -4.17
N HIS A 56 -13.51 -7.60 -5.45
CA HIS A 56 -14.46 -7.37 -6.55
C HIS A 56 -15.44 -8.54 -6.70
N ARG A 57 -14.93 -9.78 -6.70
CA ARG A 57 -15.73 -10.99 -6.86
C ARG A 57 -16.79 -11.16 -5.77
N VAL A 58 -16.48 -10.74 -4.54
CA VAL A 58 -17.39 -10.86 -3.38
C VAL A 58 -18.08 -9.54 -3.03
N TYR A 59 -18.17 -8.60 -3.97
CA TYR A 59 -18.80 -7.31 -3.70
C TYR A 59 -20.31 -7.45 -3.50
N ASP A 60 -20.78 -7.03 -2.33
CA ASP A 60 -22.18 -6.85 -1.99
C ASP A 60 -22.34 -5.47 -1.31
N PRO A 61 -23.16 -4.56 -1.86
CA PRO A 61 -23.35 -3.23 -1.30
C PRO A 61 -24.13 -3.20 0.03
N THR A 62 -24.73 -4.32 0.44
CA THR A 62 -25.42 -4.46 1.74
C THR A 62 -24.46 -4.77 2.90
N GLU A 63 -23.21 -5.09 2.59
CA GLU A 63 -22.18 -5.41 3.58
C GLU A 63 -21.37 -4.17 3.95
N THR A 64 -21.00 -4.08 5.23
CA THR A 64 -19.96 -3.14 5.68
C THR A 64 -18.59 -3.76 5.46
N ARG A 65 -17.74 -3.11 4.67
CA ARG A 65 -16.43 -3.59 4.24
C ARG A 65 -15.33 -2.96 5.07
N VAL A 66 -14.61 -3.80 5.82
CA VAL A 66 -13.54 -3.40 6.71
C VAL A 66 -12.21 -3.82 6.12
N PHE A 67 -11.34 -2.85 5.82
CA PHE A 67 -9.98 -3.12 5.41
C PHE A 67 -9.07 -3.28 6.63
N VAL A 68 -8.61 -4.51 6.88
CA VAL A 68 -7.75 -4.86 8.01
C VAL A 68 -6.32 -4.99 7.51
N THR A 69 -5.41 -4.16 7.99
CA THR A 69 -4.02 -4.18 7.52
C THR A 69 -3.03 -3.90 8.63
N HIS A 70 -1.79 -4.37 8.50
CA HIS A 70 -0.77 -4.07 9.49
C HIS A 70 -0.23 -2.65 9.34
N ALA A 71 0.14 -2.21 8.13
CA ALA A 71 0.60 -0.84 7.91
C ALA A 71 -0.58 0.12 7.75
N SER A 72 -0.46 1.35 8.26
CA SER A 72 -1.58 2.28 8.26
C SER A 72 -1.78 2.97 6.90
N PRO A 73 -2.99 2.93 6.31
CA PRO A 73 -3.28 3.69 5.09
C PRO A 73 -3.21 5.22 5.29
N ALA A 74 -3.16 5.71 6.54
CA ALA A 74 -2.99 7.13 6.83
C ALA A 74 -1.59 7.59 6.39
N ARG A 75 -0.62 6.67 6.48
CA ARG A 75 0.79 6.88 6.17
C ARG A 75 1.16 6.37 4.79
N GLU A 76 0.66 5.20 4.43
CA GLU A 76 1.01 4.52 3.18
C GLU A 76 0.03 4.88 2.05
N GLY A 77 0.48 5.71 1.09
CA GLY A 77 -0.35 6.16 -0.03
C GLY A 77 -0.87 4.99 -0.91
N ILE A 78 -0.08 3.93 -1.08
CA ILE A 78 -0.51 2.74 -1.80
C ILE A 78 -1.65 1.99 -1.10
N LEU A 79 -1.58 1.84 0.23
CA LEU A 79 -2.67 1.25 1.00
C LEU A 79 -3.89 2.16 1.06
N ASN A 80 -3.67 3.47 1.00
CA ASN A 80 -4.73 4.45 0.92
C ASN A 80 -5.57 4.25 -0.34
N GLN A 81 -4.92 4.22 -1.50
CA GLN A 81 -5.57 3.98 -2.77
C GLN A 81 -6.16 2.56 -2.87
N LEU A 82 -5.50 1.58 -2.25
CA LEU A 82 -6.07 0.23 -2.13
C LEU A 82 -7.38 0.26 -1.33
N SER A 83 -7.44 0.99 -0.21
CA SER A 83 -8.68 1.12 0.60
C SER A 83 -9.85 1.64 -0.24
N VAL A 84 -9.59 2.63 -1.10
CA VAL A 84 -10.58 3.16 -2.06
C VAL A 84 -10.97 2.10 -3.09
N THR A 85 -10.00 1.38 -3.65
CA THR A 85 -10.23 0.33 -4.66
C THR A 85 -11.06 -0.82 -4.11
N LEU A 86 -10.82 -1.20 -2.86
CA LEU A 86 -11.56 -2.25 -2.15
C LEU A 86 -13.00 -1.84 -1.79
N LYS A 87 -13.35 -0.55 -1.97
CA LYS A 87 -14.58 0.07 -1.48
C LYS A 87 -14.75 -0.18 0.03
N ALA A 88 -13.67 0.02 0.79
CA ALA A 88 -13.73 -0.14 2.24
C ALA A 88 -14.47 1.05 2.87
N ASP A 89 -15.41 0.77 3.77
CA ASP A 89 -16.14 1.80 4.54
C ASP A 89 -15.24 2.40 5.61
N PHE A 90 -14.39 1.57 6.23
CA PHE A 90 -13.34 2.00 7.13
C PHE A 90 -12.18 1.00 7.14
N SER A 91 -11.05 1.43 7.68
CA SER A 91 -9.89 0.57 7.90
C SER A 91 -9.59 0.37 9.38
N ILE A 92 -9.04 -0.79 9.73
CA ILE A 92 -8.41 -1.06 11.01
C ILE A 92 -6.95 -1.37 10.71
N SER A 93 -6.06 -0.55 11.24
CA SER A 93 -4.62 -0.74 11.03
C SER A 93 -3.82 -0.70 12.31
N ALA A 94 -2.69 -1.41 12.33
CA ALA A 94 -1.69 -1.20 13.36
C ALA A 94 -0.86 0.06 13.00
N GLY A 95 -0.51 0.84 14.01
CA GLY A 95 0.51 1.87 13.89
C GLY A 95 1.86 1.27 14.29
N LEU A 96 2.94 1.68 13.62
CA LEU A 96 4.29 1.35 14.12
C LEU A 96 4.41 1.92 15.55
N HIS A 97 4.81 1.07 16.50
CA HIS A 97 5.00 1.37 17.93
C HIS A 97 3.75 1.37 18.84
N PHE A 98 2.54 1.27 18.31
CA PHE A 98 1.32 1.30 19.14
C PHE A 98 0.72 -0.09 19.32
N ARG A 99 0.25 -0.39 20.54
CA ARG A 99 -0.36 -1.69 20.89
C ARG A 99 -1.82 -1.80 20.42
N TYR A 100 -2.53 -0.69 20.38
CA TYR A 100 -3.92 -0.62 19.94
C TYR A 100 -4.00 -0.34 18.43
N GLY A 101 -5.03 -0.89 17.78
CA GLY A 101 -5.34 -0.58 16.39
C GLY A 101 -5.96 0.82 16.26
N SER A 102 -5.79 1.42 15.10
CA SER A 102 -6.35 2.73 14.75
C SER A 102 -7.33 2.62 13.59
N SER A 103 -8.43 3.36 13.69
CA SER A 103 -9.34 3.68 12.61
C SER A 103 -9.53 5.19 12.53
N TYR A 104 -9.67 5.72 11.32
CA TYR A 104 -9.74 7.14 11.07
C TYR A 104 -10.42 7.38 9.72
N ASN A 105 -10.82 8.62 9.46
CA ASN A 105 -11.21 9.08 8.12
C ASN A 105 -10.15 10.05 7.58
N GLU A 106 -9.97 10.11 6.26
CA GLU A 106 -8.93 10.95 5.65
C GLU A 106 -9.12 12.44 5.95
N PHE A 107 -10.35 12.90 6.15
CA PHE A 107 -10.61 14.30 6.49
C PHE A 107 -10.06 14.68 7.87
N SER A 108 -10.06 13.75 8.83
CA SER A 108 -9.55 14.00 10.19
C SER A 108 -8.03 13.94 10.32
N VAL A 109 -7.33 13.29 9.40
CA VAL A 109 -5.87 13.09 9.50
C VAL A 109 -5.06 13.87 8.47
N ASN A 110 -5.71 14.43 7.44
CA ASN A 110 -5.04 15.30 6.47
C ASN A 110 -5.48 16.75 6.70
N PRO A 111 -4.55 17.71 6.83
CA PRO A 111 -4.89 19.11 7.07
C PRO A 111 -5.60 19.77 5.88
N THR A 112 -5.36 19.30 4.66
CA THR A 112 -5.97 19.82 3.43
C THR A 112 -6.13 18.70 2.39
N LEU A 113 -6.99 18.94 1.39
CA LEU A 113 -7.14 18.04 0.24
C LEU A 113 -5.84 17.93 -0.58
N ASP A 114 -5.07 19.01 -0.69
CA ASP A 114 -3.78 19.00 -1.40
C ASP A 114 -2.74 18.17 -0.67
N HIS A 115 -2.75 18.17 0.67
CA HIS A 115 -1.89 17.27 1.45
C HIS A 115 -2.22 15.81 1.16
N TYR A 116 -3.52 15.46 1.14
CA TYR A 116 -3.99 14.12 0.79
C TYR A 116 -3.56 13.71 -0.62
N ARG A 117 -3.77 14.57 -1.63
CA ARG A 117 -3.34 14.31 -3.01
C ARG A 117 -1.82 14.19 -3.13
N GLY A 118 -1.08 15.02 -2.40
CA GLY A 118 0.38 14.97 -2.35
C GLY A 118 0.92 13.65 -1.80
N LYS A 119 0.28 13.11 -0.75
CA LYS A 119 0.60 11.77 -0.22
C LYS A 119 0.45 10.68 -1.30
N LEU A 120 -0.65 10.69 -2.05
CA LEU A 120 -0.88 9.72 -3.12
C LEU A 120 0.10 9.90 -4.29
N ALA A 121 0.37 11.14 -4.70
CA ALA A 121 1.30 11.45 -5.78
C ALA A 121 2.74 11.04 -5.44
N ALA A 122 3.19 11.31 -4.21
CA ALA A 122 4.51 10.87 -3.73
C ALA A 122 4.61 9.33 -3.73
N SER A 123 3.56 8.64 -3.25
CA SER A 123 3.52 7.17 -3.27
C SER A 123 3.57 6.61 -4.70
N LYS A 124 2.87 7.24 -5.65
CA LYS A 124 2.90 6.86 -7.07
C LYS A 124 4.29 7.03 -7.67
N ALA A 125 4.95 8.17 -7.42
CA ALA A 125 6.30 8.42 -7.90
C ALA A 125 7.30 7.37 -7.38
N SER A 126 7.31 7.14 -6.06
CA SER A 126 8.18 6.13 -5.45
C SER A 126 7.90 4.71 -5.94
N PHE A 127 6.64 4.37 -6.23
CA PHE A 127 6.31 3.10 -6.85
C PHE A 127 6.88 2.98 -8.26
N ASN A 128 6.67 4.01 -9.10
CA ASN A 128 7.13 4.01 -10.48
C ASN A 128 8.66 3.91 -10.57
N ASP A 129 9.41 4.58 -9.69
CA ASP A 129 10.87 4.47 -9.64
C ASP A 129 11.34 3.02 -9.44
N VAL A 130 10.67 2.27 -8.55
CA VAL A 130 10.96 0.85 -8.33
C VAL A 130 10.50 0.02 -9.52
N TRP A 131 9.27 0.25 -10.01
CA TRP A 131 8.68 -0.51 -11.11
C TRP A 131 9.54 -0.45 -12.36
N GLU A 132 9.95 0.74 -12.81
CA GLU A 132 10.81 0.90 -14.00
C GLU A 132 12.18 0.23 -13.83
N THR A 133 12.66 0.08 -12.59
CA THR A 133 13.92 -0.63 -12.31
C THR A 133 13.78 -2.15 -12.43
N VAL A 134 12.64 -2.72 -12.06
CA VAL A 134 12.47 -4.19 -11.94
C VAL A 134 11.59 -4.79 -13.05
N LYS A 135 10.89 -3.97 -13.83
CA LYS A 135 9.90 -4.40 -14.83
C LYS A 135 10.44 -5.45 -15.80
N SER A 136 11.67 -5.25 -16.31
CA SER A 136 12.31 -6.17 -17.25
C SER A 136 12.60 -7.56 -16.68
N GLU A 137 12.66 -7.69 -15.36
CA GLU A 137 12.82 -8.97 -14.66
C GLU A 137 11.45 -9.55 -14.27
N VAL A 138 10.53 -8.69 -13.85
CA VAL A 138 9.20 -9.10 -13.39
C VAL A 138 8.34 -9.67 -14.52
N GLU A 139 8.23 -8.97 -15.66
CA GLU A 139 7.34 -9.39 -16.75
C GLU A 139 7.72 -10.78 -17.31
N PRO A 140 9.00 -11.10 -17.59
CA PRO A 140 9.38 -12.45 -18.01
C PRO A 140 9.16 -13.51 -16.93
N ALA A 141 9.42 -13.19 -15.65
CA ALA A 141 9.33 -14.15 -14.55
C ALA A 141 7.92 -14.70 -14.33
N ILE A 142 6.88 -13.93 -14.67
CA ILE A 142 5.47 -14.37 -14.59
C ILE A 142 4.85 -14.66 -15.95
N SER A 143 5.62 -14.62 -17.04
CA SER A 143 5.12 -14.74 -18.42
C SER A 143 4.37 -16.04 -18.72
N GLN A 144 4.69 -17.12 -18.00
CA GLN A 144 4.04 -18.43 -18.12
C GLN A 144 2.91 -18.64 -17.10
N ASN A 145 2.65 -17.66 -16.23
CA ASN A 145 1.64 -17.73 -15.18
C ASN A 145 0.58 -16.64 -15.38
N GLU A 146 -0.49 -17.00 -16.11
CA GLU A 146 -1.59 -16.09 -16.43
C GLU A 146 -2.27 -15.54 -15.17
N ALA A 147 -2.41 -16.36 -14.12
CA ALA A 147 -2.99 -15.91 -12.85
C ALA A 147 -2.15 -14.78 -12.24
N GLN A 148 -0.82 -14.93 -12.16
CA GLN A 148 0.07 -13.89 -11.64
C GLN A 148 0.08 -12.63 -12.52
N GLN A 149 -0.04 -12.77 -13.84
CA GLN A 149 -0.18 -11.61 -14.74
C GLN A 149 -1.45 -10.82 -14.45
N ASN A 150 -2.58 -11.51 -14.23
CA ASN A 150 -3.84 -10.87 -13.87
C ASN A 150 -3.75 -10.19 -12.49
N LEU A 151 -3.11 -10.82 -11.51
CA LEU A 151 -2.88 -10.21 -10.20
C LEU A 151 -1.99 -8.96 -10.31
N LEU A 152 -0.90 -9.03 -11.06
CA LEU A 152 -0.02 -7.89 -11.31
C LEU A 152 -0.79 -6.74 -11.96
N LYS A 153 -1.58 -7.02 -13.00
CA LYS A 153 -2.42 -6.04 -13.68
C LYS A 153 -3.41 -5.36 -12.73
N ASN A 154 -4.10 -6.15 -11.89
CA ASN A 154 -5.02 -5.62 -10.87
C ASN A 154 -4.31 -4.67 -9.90
N ALA A 155 -3.09 -5.02 -9.50
CA ALA A 155 -2.31 -4.21 -8.57
C ALA A 155 -1.74 -2.93 -9.22
N LEU A 156 -1.24 -3.00 -10.46
CA LEU A 156 -0.80 -1.82 -11.21
C LEU A 156 -1.93 -0.81 -11.43
N ALA A 157 -3.15 -1.30 -11.71
CA ALA A 157 -4.34 -0.46 -11.85
C ALA A 157 -4.69 0.34 -10.58
N ILE A 158 -4.25 -0.08 -9.39
CA ILE A 158 -4.37 0.71 -8.15
C ILE A 158 -3.54 1.98 -8.29
N VAL A 159 -2.26 1.83 -8.66
CA VAL A 159 -1.29 2.93 -8.74
C VAL A 159 -1.62 3.89 -9.88
N GLU A 160 -2.09 3.38 -11.01
CA GLU A 160 -2.49 4.20 -12.16
C GLU A 160 -3.57 5.23 -11.80
N LYS A 161 -4.52 4.85 -10.92
CA LYS A 161 -5.61 5.72 -10.44
C LYS A 161 -5.17 6.81 -9.47
N MET A 162 -3.94 6.76 -8.94
CA MET A 162 -3.42 7.81 -8.07
C MET A 162 -3.13 9.09 -8.88
N PRO A 163 -3.29 10.29 -8.28
CA PRO A 163 -2.89 11.54 -8.92
C PRO A 163 -1.38 11.55 -9.20
N SER A 164 -0.97 12.09 -10.35
CA SER A 164 0.46 12.25 -10.70
C SER A 164 1.05 13.58 -10.25
N THR A 165 0.21 14.56 -9.92
CA THR A 165 0.62 15.87 -9.44
C THR A 165 -0.11 16.19 -8.14
N ALA A 166 0.64 16.62 -7.13
CA ALA A 166 0.07 17.39 -6.04
C ALA A 166 -0.30 18.76 -6.64
N ALA A 167 -1.49 18.88 -7.23
CA ALA A 167 -1.86 20.09 -7.97
C ALA A 167 -1.66 21.31 -7.07
N ALA A 168 -0.72 22.18 -7.45
CA ALA A 168 -0.48 23.46 -6.82
C ALA A 168 -1.66 24.40 -7.12
N HIS A 169 -2.70 24.37 -6.29
CA HIS A 169 -3.67 25.47 -6.26
C HIS A 169 -3.21 26.56 -5.29
N LEU A 170 -2.04 27.15 -5.60
CA LEU A 170 -1.60 28.42 -5.02
C LEU A 170 -1.36 29.42 -6.15
N ARG A 171 -2.46 29.83 -6.78
CA ARG A 171 -2.57 31.12 -7.47
C ARG A 171 -3.78 31.88 -6.93
N SER A 172 -3.83 32.06 -5.62
CA SER A 172 -4.53 33.17 -4.93
C SER A 172 -4.39 33.02 -3.42
N ALA A 173 -3.16 33.16 -2.91
CA ALA A 173 -2.92 33.48 -1.51
C ALA A 173 -1.55 34.17 -1.40
N ARG A 174 -1.38 35.27 -2.14
CA ARG A 174 -0.40 36.28 -1.79
C ARG A 174 -1.07 37.13 -0.70
N LEU A 175 -0.36 37.33 0.41
CA LEU A 175 -0.71 38.14 1.59
C LEU A 175 -1.27 37.35 2.78
N ALA A 176 -0.38 36.70 3.54
CA ALA A 176 -0.23 36.94 4.98
C ALA A 176 0.93 36.10 5.56
N SER A 177 1.92 36.77 6.13
CA SER A 177 2.78 36.22 7.20
C SER A 177 2.54 37.09 8.45
N PRO A 178 2.64 36.53 9.67
CA PRO A 178 3.95 36.44 10.30
C PRO A 178 4.22 35.19 11.17
N SER A 179 5.52 34.94 11.33
CA SER A 179 6.29 34.18 12.33
C SER A 179 5.59 33.35 13.43
N THR A 180 5.97 32.07 13.53
CA THR A 180 6.10 31.36 14.81
C THR A 180 7.14 30.25 14.70
N SER A 181 8.19 30.33 15.53
CA SER A 181 9.24 29.33 15.67
C SER A 181 8.72 28.09 16.38
N THR A 182 8.76 26.93 15.72
CA THR A 182 8.42 25.63 16.33
C THR A 182 9.69 24.77 16.39
N PRO A 183 10.03 24.13 17.53
CA PRO A 183 11.25 23.35 17.65
C PRO A 183 11.17 22.04 16.85
N ARG A 184 12.29 21.72 16.20
CA ARG A 184 12.46 20.55 15.33
C ARG A 184 12.58 19.29 16.17
N LEU A 185 11.49 18.51 16.28
CA LEU A 185 11.54 17.13 16.76
C LEU A 185 12.39 16.30 15.78
N THR A 186 13.54 15.84 16.26
CA THR A 186 14.43 14.93 15.54
C THR A 186 13.74 13.57 15.39
N LEU A 187 13.29 13.27 14.18
CA LEU A 187 12.76 11.95 13.82
C LEU A 187 13.88 10.91 14.03
N SER A 188 13.64 9.96 14.93
CA SER A 188 14.55 8.84 15.22
C SER A 188 14.97 8.13 13.93
N ALA A 189 16.29 8.03 13.72
CA ALA A 189 16.96 7.55 12.52
C ALA A 189 16.64 6.10 12.12
N ARG A 190 15.85 5.37 12.91
CA ARG A 190 15.54 3.94 12.69
C ARG A 190 14.36 3.69 11.74
N ALA A 191 13.47 4.66 11.55
CA ALA A 191 12.37 4.57 10.57
C ALA A 191 12.81 5.00 9.16
N ALA A 192 13.94 5.72 9.03
CA ALA A 192 14.49 6.18 7.77
C ALA A 192 15.37 5.13 7.06
N SER A 193 15.74 4.03 7.73
CA SER A 193 16.68 3.05 7.17
C SER A 193 16.07 2.13 6.12
N SER A 194 14.73 2.04 6.01
CA SER A 194 14.07 1.25 4.95
C SER A 194 13.97 1.97 3.61
N LEU A 195 14.20 3.30 3.59
CA LEU A 195 14.19 4.14 2.39
C LEU A 195 15.55 4.19 1.66
N SER A 196 16.61 3.61 2.25
CA SER A 196 17.98 3.74 1.73
C SER A 196 18.48 2.56 0.89
N GLN A 197 17.74 1.46 0.80
CA GLN A 197 18.10 0.38 -0.12
C GLN A 197 17.59 0.72 -1.51
N LYS A 198 18.52 0.94 -2.44
CA LYS A 198 18.19 1.10 -3.86
C LYS A 198 17.51 -0.19 -4.34
N PRO A 199 16.42 -0.10 -5.13
CA PRO A 199 15.84 -1.26 -5.78
C PRO A 199 16.93 -1.94 -6.63
N ASN A 200 17.07 -3.26 -6.48
CA ASN A 200 18.02 -4.07 -7.22
C ASN A 200 17.25 -5.28 -7.77
N ALA A 201 17.47 -5.60 -9.05
CA ALA A 201 16.92 -6.75 -9.75
C ALA A 201 17.06 -8.08 -8.96
N ASN A 202 18.12 -8.22 -8.15
CA ASN A 202 18.34 -9.41 -7.30
C ASN A 202 17.26 -9.64 -6.22
N HIS A 203 16.36 -8.68 -5.99
CA HIS A 203 15.24 -8.81 -5.04
C HIS A 203 13.91 -9.16 -5.72
N VAL A 204 13.88 -9.50 -7.00
CA VAL A 204 12.64 -9.99 -7.63
C VAL A 204 12.46 -11.48 -7.33
N SER A 205 11.34 -11.85 -6.70
CA SER A 205 10.98 -13.25 -6.51
C SER A 205 9.47 -13.45 -6.41
N PHE A 206 8.97 -14.56 -6.97
CA PHE A 206 7.54 -14.86 -7.03
C PHE A 206 7.22 -16.24 -6.47
N PRO A 207 6.03 -16.43 -5.85
CA PRO A 207 5.56 -17.75 -5.46
C PRO A 207 5.54 -18.70 -6.66
N GLY A 208 6.18 -19.87 -6.55
CA GLY A 208 6.17 -20.89 -7.60
C GLY A 208 7.17 -20.69 -8.74
N ALA A 209 7.97 -19.61 -8.76
CA ALA A 209 9.10 -19.50 -9.67
C ALA A 209 10.22 -20.45 -9.21
N VAL A 210 10.63 -21.38 -10.07
CA VAL A 210 11.81 -22.21 -9.81
C VAL A 210 13.01 -21.27 -9.82
N LYS A 211 13.67 -21.07 -8.66
CA LYS A 211 14.97 -20.39 -8.65
C LYS A 211 15.91 -21.23 -9.51
N SER A 212 16.34 -20.71 -10.65
CA SER A 212 17.45 -21.29 -11.41
C SER A 212 18.62 -21.40 -10.43
N ALA A 213 19.08 -22.63 -10.21
CA ALA A 213 20.22 -22.94 -9.37
C ALA A 213 21.51 -22.34 -9.94
#